data_AF-A0A3M0J1P1-F1
#
_entry.id   AF-A0A3M0J1P1-F1
#
_cell.length_a   1.000
_cell.length_b   1.000
_cell.length_c   1.000
_cell.angle_alpha   90.00
_cell.angle_beta   90.00
_cell.angle_gamma   90.00
#
_symmetry.space_group_name_H-M   'P 1'
#
loop_
_entity.id
_entity.type
_entity.pdbx_description
1 polymer ?
#
loop_
_entity_poly.entity_id
_entity_poly.type
_entity_poly.pdbx_seq_one_letter_code
_entity_poly.pdbx_strand_id
1 'polypeptide(L)'
;MVNIDMLMGTGNYTRAEGQAGFEPLVQEQCQQTGMAALVQTLQLAAPQQSFAMIVQGVDEPFLCFAGRLTAAVEKQVSDPAARKLMIQSLAQGNCNAACKRIIETLRGEPSMSDMVGACAKFGKRDAEREGETHADTNVFASAPTDGDLLSRLAASTRGSAGVDVCTAESVVIDSDKIHKVPLDAFGPLGDGMSAFLMGRSSATIQGIMVHLGLIDADFSGQIHAMVSTPTPPLTIPKGTRIAQLVPFKSSVSRTEDRWRGDGGFGSTGPPQVRWTAVLTKDRPETLCSVSMVGATPSEIHLRGLLDTGADVSILSLAAWPPQWPLTLAKTSISGLGGTKQCYVSQNPVAITNPEGQTAIIWPHVTEIPQNLWGRDVLAAWGVRLGTDF
;
A
#
# COMPACT_ATOMS: atom_id res chain seq x y z
N MET A 1 -14.88 -42.75 16.80
CA MET A 1 -15.30 -41.51 17.50
C MET A 1 -14.05 -40.80 17.94
N VAL A 2 -13.82 -39.58 17.44
CA VAL A 2 -12.62 -38.79 17.78
C VAL A 2 -12.76 -38.28 19.22
N ASN A 3 -11.72 -38.46 20.04
CA ASN A 3 -11.71 -37.99 21.43
C ASN A 3 -10.61 -36.94 21.64
N ILE A 4 -10.69 -36.22 22.77
CA ILE A 4 -9.78 -35.10 23.06
C ILE A 4 -8.32 -35.54 23.20
N ASP A 5 -8.08 -36.74 23.75
CA ASP A 5 -6.73 -37.27 23.94
C ASP A 5 -6.05 -37.60 22.61
N MET A 6 -6.81 -38.03 21.60
CA MET A 6 -6.31 -38.21 20.23
C MET A 6 -5.90 -36.88 19.60
N LEU A 7 -6.69 -35.81 19.79
CA LEU A 7 -6.42 -34.49 19.22
C LEU A 7 -5.23 -33.80 19.90
N MET A 8 -5.07 -34.01 21.21
CA MET A 8 -4.01 -33.43 22.02
C MET A 8 -2.73 -34.27 22.06
N GLY A 9 -2.77 -35.51 21.53
CA GLY A 9 -1.65 -36.46 21.62
C GLY A 9 -1.34 -36.90 23.06
N THR A 10 -2.34 -36.88 23.94
CA THR A 10 -2.20 -37.19 25.37
C THR A 10 -2.67 -38.61 25.69
N GLY A 11 -2.40 -39.07 26.93
CA GLY A 11 -2.80 -40.40 27.39
C GLY A 11 -2.20 -41.53 26.55
N ASN A 12 -3.05 -42.43 26.05
CA ASN A 12 -2.65 -43.60 25.26
C ASN A 12 -2.13 -43.24 23.85
N TYR A 13 -2.24 -41.98 23.44
CA TYR A 13 -1.92 -41.51 22.09
C TYR A 13 -0.61 -40.73 22.02
N THR A 14 0.26 -40.86 23.04
CA THR A 14 1.54 -40.12 23.13
C THR A 14 2.63 -40.63 22.18
N ARG A 15 2.50 -41.87 21.67
CA ARG A 15 3.51 -42.48 20.79
C ARG A 15 3.28 -42.09 19.32
N ALA A 16 4.31 -41.51 18.69
CA ALA A 16 4.27 -41.07 17.29
C ALA A 16 3.93 -42.20 16.29
N GLU A 17 4.40 -43.43 16.55
CA GLU A 17 4.09 -44.61 15.74
C GLU A 17 2.58 -44.93 15.72
N GLY A 18 1.90 -44.71 16.85
CA GLY A 18 0.44 -44.89 16.95
C GLY A 18 -0.35 -43.75 16.31
N GLN A 19 0.18 -42.53 16.37
CA GLN A 19 -0.42 -41.35 15.73
C GLN A 19 -0.33 -41.42 14.19
N ALA A 20 0.73 -42.03 13.65
CA ALA A 20 0.91 -42.21 12.20
C ALA A 20 -0.20 -43.08 11.56
N GLY A 21 -0.85 -43.92 12.35
CA GLY A 21 -1.96 -44.78 11.91
C GLY A 21 -3.36 -44.18 12.10
N PHE A 22 -3.47 -42.90 12.47
CA PHE A 22 -4.78 -42.28 12.68
C PHE A 22 -5.63 -42.23 11.41
N GLU A 23 -6.94 -42.46 11.58
CA GLU A 23 -7.89 -42.29 10.50
C GLU A 23 -7.91 -40.85 9.99
N PRO A 24 -8.15 -40.62 8.68
CA PRO A 24 -8.10 -39.29 8.06
C PRO A 24 -8.93 -38.22 8.79
N LEU A 25 -10.07 -38.60 9.37
CA LEU A 25 -10.95 -37.69 10.10
C LEU A 25 -10.29 -37.07 11.35
N VAL A 26 -9.45 -37.84 12.06
CA VAL A 26 -8.72 -37.34 13.24
C VAL A 26 -7.68 -36.32 12.80
N GLN A 27 -6.99 -36.60 11.68
CA GLN A 27 -5.96 -35.71 11.13
C GLN A 27 -6.57 -34.39 10.64
N GLU A 28 -7.72 -34.46 9.96
CA GLU A 28 -8.45 -33.27 9.48
C GLU A 28 -8.91 -32.39 10.65
N GLN A 29 -9.46 -32.98 11.72
CA GLN A 29 -9.86 -32.23 12.91
C GLN A 29 -8.66 -31.63 13.65
N CYS A 30 -7.56 -32.35 13.79
CA CYS A 30 -6.30 -31.80 14.33
C CYS A 30 -5.83 -30.58 13.53
N GLN A 31 -5.87 -30.67 12.20
CA GLN A 31 -5.46 -29.59 11.32
C GLN A 31 -6.36 -28.35 11.48
N GLN A 32 -7.69 -28.54 11.45
CA GLN A 32 -8.65 -27.45 11.59
C GLN A 32 -8.53 -26.75 12.95
N THR A 33 -8.50 -27.53 14.04
CA THR A 33 -8.40 -26.98 15.41
C THR A 33 -7.04 -26.32 15.64
N GLY A 34 -5.95 -26.94 15.18
CA GLY A 34 -4.60 -26.37 15.28
C GLY A 34 -4.47 -25.06 14.51
N MET A 35 -5.05 -24.98 13.31
CA MET A 35 -5.06 -23.76 12.51
C MET A 35 -5.88 -22.65 13.17
N ALA A 36 -7.07 -22.96 13.70
CA ALA A 36 -7.89 -21.99 14.42
C ALA A 36 -7.17 -21.43 15.66
N ALA A 37 -6.53 -22.30 16.44
CA ALA A 37 -5.74 -21.90 17.62
C ALA A 37 -4.53 -21.02 17.22
N LEU A 38 -3.86 -21.34 16.11
CA LEU A 38 -2.75 -20.54 15.59
C LEU A 38 -3.22 -19.16 15.14
N VAL A 39 -4.31 -19.08 14.38
CA VAL A 39 -4.92 -17.81 13.95
C VAL A 39 -5.29 -16.95 15.16
N GLN A 40 -5.91 -17.54 16.17
CA GLN A 40 -6.26 -16.84 17.40
C GLN A 40 -5.01 -16.34 18.15
N THR A 41 -3.96 -17.16 18.23
CA THR A 41 -2.69 -16.78 18.87
C THR A 41 -1.99 -15.65 18.11
N LEU A 42 -1.98 -15.69 16.77
CA LEU A 42 -1.42 -14.62 15.94
C LEU A 42 -2.23 -13.32 16.03
N GLN A 43 -3.56 -13.41 16.17
CA GLN A 43 -4.43 -12.25 16.43
C GLN A 43 -4.17 -11.61 17.81
N LEU A 44 -3.67 -12.39 18.77
CA LEU A 44 -3.25 -11.94 20.10
C LEU A 44 -1.80 -11.45 20.12
N ALA A 45 -0.92 -12.01 19.28
CA ALA A 45 0.51 -11.67 19.19
C ALA A 45 0.82 -10.51 18.22
N ALA A 46 -0.13 -10.07 17.39
CA ALA A 46 0.01 -8.85 16.62
C ALA A 46 0.18 -7.66 17.58
N PRO A 47 1.17 -6.77 17.39
CA PRO A 47 1.31 -5.57 18.21
C PRO A 47 0.03 -4.75 18.05
N GLN A 48 -0.85 -4.82 19.04
CA GLN A 48 -2.06 -4.03 19.01
C GLN A 48 -1.65 -2.58 19.25
N GLN A 49 -1.95 -1.71 18.28
CA GLN A 49 -1.96 -0.28 18.55
C GLN A 49 -2.82 -0.07 19.80
N SER A 50 -2.23 0.57 20.81
CA SER A 50 -2.97 0.96 22.00
C SER A 50 -4.24 1.68 21.54
N PHE A 51 -5.41 1.24 22.03
CA PHE A 51 -6.68 1.87 21.69
C PHE A 51 -6.68 3.39 22.01
N ALA A 52 -5.77 3.85 22.87
CA ALA A 52 -5.55 5.26 23.16
C ALA A 52 -5.04 6.08 21.96
N MET A 53 -4.44 5.44 20.95
CA MET A 53 -3.93 6.09 19.73
C MET A 53 -4.99 6.22 18.62
N ILE A 54 -6.21 5.74 18.85
CA ILE A 54 -7.31 5.86 17.89
C ILE A 54 -7.86 7.27 17.96
N VAL A 55 -7.56 8.07 16.93
CA VAL A 55 -8.02 9.45 16.78
C VAL A 55 -8.95 9.56 15.57
N GLN A 56 -9.95 10.43 15.67
CA GLN A 56 -10.85 10.74 14.58
C GLN A 56 -10.12 11.57 13.52
N GLY A 57 -10.20 11.17 12.26
CA GLY A 57 -9.68 11.95 11.13
C GLY A 57 -10.36 13.33 11.01
N VAL A 58 -9.68 14.28 10.35
CA VAL A 58 -10.19 15.66 10.17
C VAL A 58 -11.56 15.68 9.47
N ASP A 59 -11.73 14.84 8.46
CA ASP A 59 -12.98 14.70 7.68
C ASP A 59 -13.75 13.39 7.98
N GLU A 60 -13.30 12.62 8.98
CA GLU A 60 -13.92 11.33 9.30
C GLU A 60 -15.26 11.55 10.02
N PRO A 61 -16.38 10.91 9.58
CA PRO A 61 -17.63 10.94 10.31
C PRO A 61 -17.48 10.35 11.72
N PHE A 62 -18.06 11.02 12.72
CA PHE A 62 -17.94 10.60 14.12
C PHE A 62 -18.42 9.16 14.36
N LEU A 63 -19.44 8.71 13.62
CA LEU A 63 -19.94 7.33 13.70
C LEU A 63 -18.90 6.29 13.25
N CYS A 64 -18.12 6.58 12.20
CA CYS A 64 -17.07 5.68 11.73
C CYS A 64 -15.93 5.58 12.75
N PHE A 65 -15.51 6.71 13.30
CA PHE A 65 -14.52 6.78 14.38
C PHE A 65 -14.98 6.02 15.63
N ALA A 66 -16.22 6.28 16.07
CA ALA A 66 -16.86 5.61 17.20
C ALA A 66 -16.86 4.09 17.06
N GLY A 67 -17.14 3.59 15.84
CA GLY A 67 -17.12 2.16 15.53
C GLY A 67 -15.74 1.54 15.68
N ARG A 68 -14.69 2.18 15.13
CA ARG A 68 -13.30 1.71 15.24
C ARG A 68 -12.81 1.70 16.69
N LEU A 69 -13.09 2.78 17.43
CA LEU A 69 -12.70 2.91 18.83
C LEU A 69 -13.37 1.84 19.71
N THR A 70 -14.68 1.62 19.52
CA THR A 70 -15.45 0.61 20.26
C THR A 70 -14.89 -0.79 20.01
N ALA A 71 -14.69 -1.15 18.74
CA ALA A 71 -14.15 -2.46 18.38
C ALA A 71 -12.75 -2.71 18.96
N ALA A 72 -11.90 -1.68 19.03
CA ALA A 72 -10.56 -1.80 19.59
C ALA A 72 -10.55 -1.92 21.12
N VAL A 73 -11.36 -1.13 21.83
CA VAL A 73 -11.46 -1.21 23.30
C VAL A 73 -12.10 -2.54 23.72
N GLU A 74 -13.12 -3.01 23.01
CA GLU A 74 -13.75 -4.30 23.30
C GLU A 74 -12.82 -5.50 23.08
N LYS A 75 -11.88 -5.38 22.14
CA LYS A 75 -10.86 -6.41 21.88
C LYS A 75 -9.75 -6.44 22.93
N GLN A 76 -9.46 -5.33 23.59
CA GLN A 76 -8.32 -5.18 24.51
C GLN A 76 -8.72 -5.16 26.00
N VAL A 77 -9.96 -4.80 26.34
CA VAL A 77 -10.40 -4.61 27.72
C VAL A 77 -11.46 -5.65 28.09
N SER A 78 -11.10 -6.57 28.98
CA SER A 78 -12.00 -7.66 29.40
C SER A 78 -13.15 -7.21 30.30
N ASP A 79 -12.98 -6.17 31.11
CA ASP A 79 -14.01 -5.70 32.06
C ASP A 79 -15.07 -4.81 31.36
N PRO A 80 -16.37 -5.20 31.37
CA PRO A 80 -17.43 -4.45 30.68
C PRO A 80 -17.68 -3.04 31.24
N ALA A 81 -17.47 -2.82 32.54
CA ALA A 81 -17.65 -1.51 33.16
C ALA A 81 -16.53 -0.54 32.75
N ALA A 82 -15.28 -1.01 32.75
CA ALA A 82 -14.12 -0.28 32.25
C ALA A 82 -14.22 0.03 30.76
N ARG A 83 -14.68 -0.93 29.93
CA ARG A 83 -14.91 -0.71 28.48
C ARG A 83 -15.78 0.52 28.24
N LYS A 84 -16.93 0.59 28.93
CA LYS A 84 -17.89 1.68 28.78
C LYS A 84 -17.27 3.04 29.10
N LEU A 85 -16.58 3.15 30.23
CA LEU A 85 -15.92 4.40 30.66
C LEU A 85 -14.78 4.81 29.72
N MET A 86 -13.97 3.83 29.26
CA MET A 86 -12.86 4.09 28.34
C MET A 86 -13.35 4.54 26.98
N ILE A 87 -14.38 3.90 26.42
CA ILE A 87 -14.96 4.31 25.14
C ILE A 87 -15.51 5.74 25.23
N GLN A 88 -16.23 6.08 26.31
CA GLN A 88 -16.78 7.42 26.50
C GLN A 88 -15.67 8.48 26.63
N SER A 89 -14.65 8.22 27.45
CA SER A 89 -13.55 9.17 27.67
C SER A 89 -12.71 9.37 26.40
N LEU A 90 -12.37 8.29 25.70
CA LEU A 90 -11.57 8.35 24.47
C LEU A 90 -12.34 8.96 23.31
N ALA A 91 -13.66 8.71 23.20
CA ALA A 91 -14.47 9.34 22.17
C ALA A 91 -14.54 10.86 22.33
N GLN A 92 -14.52 11.38 23.56
CA GLN A 92 -14.45 12.82 23.83
C GLN A 92 -13.04 13.39 23.60
N GLY A 93 -12.02 12.68 24.07
CA GLY A 93 -10.63 13.14 24.01
C GLY A 93 -10.02 13.10 22.61
N ASN A 94 -10.39 12.11 21.80
CA ASN A 94 -9.74 11.80 20.53
C ASN A 94 -10.61 12.16 19.31
N CYS A 95 -11.73 12.85 19.49
CA CYS A 95 -12.54 13.37 18.40
C CYS A 95 -11.91 14.61 17.75
N ASN A 96 -12.26 14.87 16.49
CA ASN A 96 -11.73 16.01 15.76
C ASN A 96 -12.30 17.35 16.30
N ALA A 97 -11.66 18.48 15.97
CA ALA A 97 -12.01 19.79 16.54
C ALA A 97 -13.46 20.24 16.25
N ALA A 98 -14.09 19.72 15.18
CA ALA A 98 -15.50 19.98 14.88
C ALA A 98 -16.42 19.20 15.83
N CYS A 99 -16.18 17.90 15.98
CA CYS A 99 -16.95 17.03 16.88
C CYS A 99 -16.72 17.40 18.35
N LYS A 100 -15.49 17.77 18.71
CA LYS A 100 -15.13 18.21 20.07
C LYS A 100 -15.95 19.39 20.53
N ARG A 101 -16.06 20.43 19.69
CA ARG A 101 -16.90 21.62 19.97
C ARG A 101 -18.38 21.27 20.12
N ILE A 102 -18.88 20.26 19.40
CA ILE A 102 -20.28 19.81 19.50
C ILE A 102 -20.48 19.03 20.82
N ILE A 103 -19.57 18.11 21.14
CA ILE A 103 -19.68 17.26 22.32
C ILE A 103 -19.52 18.06 23.62
N GLU A 104 -18.67 19.08 23.64
CA GLU A 104 -18.51 20.01 24.77
C GLU A 104 -19.78 20.83 25.08
N THR A 105 -20.74 20.92 24.13
CA THR A 105 -22.04 21.59 24.37
C THR A 105 -23.08 20.67 25.03
N LEU A 106 -22.82 19.37 25.10
CA LEU A 106 -23.70 18.41 25.78
C LEU A 106 -23.51 18.54 27.30
N ARG A 107 -24.60 18.53 28.06
CA ARG A 107 -24.55 18.63 29.53
C ARG A 107 -24.30 17.25 30.15
N GLY A 108 -23.35 17.16 31.09
CA GLY A 108 -23.04 15.94 31.84
C GLY A 108 -21.98 15.06 31.16
N GLU A 109 -21.97 13.76 31.47
CA GLU A 109 -21.16 12.75 30.76
C GLU A 109 -21.99 12.14 29.62
N PRO A 110 -21.85 12.64 28.36
CA PRO A 110 -22.66 12.15 27.25
C PRO A 110 -22.37 10.68 26.95
N SER A 111 -23.42 9.93 26.60
CA SER A 111 -23.25 8.56 26.10
C SER A 111 -22.75 8.57 24.65
N MET A 112 -22.21 7.43 24.18
CA MET A 112 -21.79 7.31 22.78
C MET A 112 -22.92 7.60 21.79
N SER A 113 -24.15 7.20 22.12
CA SER A 113 -25.32 7.47 21.28
C SER A 113 -25.62 8.96 21.20
N ASP A 114 -25.45 9.70 22.29
CA ASP A 114 -25.69 11.14 22.34
C ASP A 114 -24.65 11.89 21.49
N MET A 115 -23.38 11.49 21.59
CA MET A 115 -22.30 12.07 20.79
C MET A 115 -22.50 11.82 19.29
N VAL A 116 -22.84 10.58 18.90
CA VAL A 116 -23.15 10.23 17.51
C VAL A 116 -24.32 11.06 16.97
N GLY A 117 -25.40 11.15 17.73
CA GLY A 117 -26.59 11.92 17.33
C GLY A 117 -26.33 13.41 17.19
N ALA A 118 -25.48 13.99 18.03
CA ALA A 118 -25.11 15.41 17.98
C ALA A 118 -24.19 15.71 16.79
N CYS A 119 -23.17 14.89 16.55
CA CYS A 119 -22.21 15.08 15.45
C CYS A 119 -22.83 14.80 14.07
N ALA A 120 -23.80 13.88 13.96
CA ALA A 120 -24.49 13.59 12.70
C ALA A 120 -25.36 14.75 12.17
N LYS A 121 -25.85 15.64 13.06
CA LYS A 121 -26.67 16.79 12.66
C LYS A 121 -25.89 17.91 11.97
N PHE A 122 -24.56 17.89 12.06
CA PHE A 122 -23.69 18.92 11.48
C PHE A 122 -23.23 18.59 10.05
N GLY A 123 -23.23 17.31 9.66
CA GLY A 123 -22.80 16.83 8.32
C GLY A 123 -23.88 16.90 7.21
N LYS A 124 -24.97 17.65 7.43
CA LYS A 124 -26.12 17.74 6.49
C LYS A 124 -26.26 19.11 5.79
N ARG A 125 -25.16 19.83 5.63
CA ARG A 125 -25.05 20.92 4.65
C ARG A 125 -23.85 20.59 3.77
N ASP A 126 -24.05 20.62 2.45
CA ASP A 126 -23.07 20.34 1.39
C ASP A 126 -23.05 18.90 0.85
N ALA A 127 -24.18 18.44 0.29
CA ALA A 127 -24.18 17.37 -0.72
C ALA A 127 -25.49 17.37 -1.54
N GLU A 128 -25.58 18.23 -2.56
CA GLU A 128 -26.45 18.02 -3.72
C GLU A 128 -25.76 18.54 -4.99
N ARG A 129 -25.38 17.63 -5.91
CA ARG A 129 -25.70 17.67 -7.36
C ARG A 129 -24.91 16.64 -8.17
N GLU A 130 -25.68 15.64 -8.63
CA GLU A 130 -25.77 15.03 -9.97
C GLU A 130 -24.54 14.53 -10.76
N GLY A 131 -24.73 13.35 -11.37
CA GLY A 131 -24.09 12.99 -12.64
C GLY A 131 -24.07 11.49 -12.94
N GLU A 132 -25.16 10.94 -13.48
CA GLU A 132 -25.19 9.60 -14.12
C GLU A 132 -24.35 9.56 -15.41
N THR A 133 -23.75 8.42 -15.74
CA THR A 133 -23.47 8.00 -17.13
C THR A 133 -23.36 6.48 -17.24
N HIS A 134 -23.93 5.95 -18.32
CA HIS A 134 -24.15 4.54 -18.66
C HIS A 134 -23.03 3.97 -19.55
N ALA A 135 -23.13 2.65 -19.85
CA ALA A 135 -22.47 1.84 -20.93
C ALA A 135 -21.17 1.10 -20.52
N ASP A 136 -20.84 -0.13 -20.90
CA ASP A 136 -21.41 -1.17 -21.78
C ASP A 136 -20.90 -2.56 -21.36
N THR A 137 -21.68 -3.61 -21.67
CA THR A 137 -21.32 -5.03 -21.56
C THR A 137 -20.46 -5.46 -22.74
N ASN A 138 -19.33 -6.13 -22.51
CA ASN A 138 -18.75 -7.05 -23.49
C ASN A 138 -18.06 -8.24 -22.81
N VAL A 139 -18.47 -9.43 -23.24
CA VAL A 139 -17.90 -10.75 -22.94
C VAL A 139 -16.87 -11.07 -24.03
N PHE A 140 -15.71 -11.61 -23.66
CA PHE A 140 -14.94 -12.47 -24.57
C PHE A 140 -14.32 -13.67 -23.85
N ALA A 141 -14.28 -14.75 -24.61
CA ALA A 141 -14.09 -16.14 -24.23
C ALA A 141 -12.67 -16.51 -23.81
N SER A 142 -12.61 -17.56 -23.00
CA SER A 142 -11.44 -18.29 -22.52
C SER A 142 -10.91 -19.31 -23.55
N ALA A 143 -9.59 -19.53 -23.54
CA ALA A 143 -8.89 -20.83 -23.69
C ALA A 143 -7.35 -20.62 -23.78
N PRO A 144 -6.48 -21.63 -23.51
CA PRO A 144 -6.66 -22.89 -22.80
C PRO A 144 -5.77 -22.99 -21.53
N THR A 145 -6.15 -23.96 -20.69
CA THR A 145 -5.55 -24.37 -19.42
C THR A 145 -4.10 -24.88 -19.55
N ASP A 146 -3.17 -24.15 -18.92
CA ASP A 146 -1.97 -24.74 -18.34
C ASP A 146 -2.07 -24.56 -16.82
N GLY A 147 -1.66 -25.57 -16.05
CA GLY A 147 -2.13 -25.82 -14.67
C GLY A 147 -2.08 -24.61 -13.72
N ASP A 148 -3.05 -24.57 -12.81
CA ASP A 148 -3.20 -23.56 -11.76
C ASP A 148 -1.96 -23.38 -10.87
N LEU A 149 -1.67 -22.17 -10.35
CA LEU A 149 -0.41 -21.87 -9.63
C LEU A 149 -0.21 -22.78 -8.43
N LEU A 150 -1.23 -22.98 -7.60
CA LEU A 150 -1.15 -23.87 -6.43
C LEU A 150 -0.97 -25.35 -6.83
N SER A 151 -1.44 -25.74 -8.01
CA SER A 151 -1.23 -27.10 -8.54
C SER A 151 0.20 -27.34 -9.04
N ARG A 152 0.91 -26.28 -9.45
CA ARG A 152 2.29 -26.33 -9.95
C ARG A 152 3.33 -26.23 -8.85
N LEU A 153 3.00 -25.57 -7.74
CA LEU A 153 3.91 -25.39 -6.62
C LEU A 153 3.75 -26.55 -5.63
N ALA A 154 4.85 -27.24 -5.32
CA ALA A 154 4.83 -28.34 -4.37
C ALA A 154 5.11 -27.85 -2.95
N ALA A 155 4.23 -28.20 -2.01
CA ALA A 155 4.49 -28.09 -0.58
C ALA A 155 5.80 -28.81 -0.23
N SER A 156 6.62 -28.20 0.64
CA SER A 156 7.91 -28.77 1.05
C SER A 156 7.75 -30.10 1.78
N THR A 157 6.64 -30.26 2.51
CA THR A 157 6.26 -31.48 3.24
C THR A 157 4.75 -31.70 3.19
N ARG A 158 4.30 -32.92 3.49
CA ARG A 158 2.86 -33.26 3.58
C ARG A 158 2.07 -32.45 4.61
N GLY A 159 2.74 -31.80 5.56
CA GLY A 159 2.11 -30.97 6.61
C GLY A 159 2.38 -29.46 6.44
N SER A 160 2.91 -29.02 5.29
CA SER A 160 3.18 -27.59 5.09
C SER A 160 1.88 -26.81 4.93
N ALA A 161 1.76 -25.72 5.70
CA ALA A 161 0.59 -24.84 5.64
C ALA A 161 0.59 -23.91 4.43
N GLY A 162 1.75 -23.71 3.80
CA GLY A 162 1.91 -22.88 2.62
C GLY A 162 2.95 -23.42 1.67
N VAL A 163 3.08 -22.76 0.53
CA VAL A 163 4.00 -23.15 -0.53
C VAL A 163 5.04 -22.06 -0.75
N ASP A 164 6.32 -22.45 -0.75
CA ASP A 164 7.44 -21.54 -0.89
C ASP A 164 7.43 -20.85 -2.26
N VAL A 165 7.73 -19.56 -2.29
CA VAL A 165 7.89 -18.76 -3.51
C VAL A 165 9.27 -18.09 -3.53
N CYS A 166 9.83 -18.00 -4.73
CA CYS A 166 11.20 -17.56 -4.98
C CYS A 166 11.23 -16.13 -5.53
N THR A 167 12.32 -15.40 -5.31
CA THR A 167 12.60 -14.16 -6.03
C THR A 167 12.78 -14.41 -7.53
N ALA A 168 12.15 -13.60 -8.37
CA ALA A 168 12.26 -13.70 -9.83
C ALA A 168 13.63 -13.21 -10.35
N GLU A 169 14.28 -12.31 -9.60
CA GLU A 169 15.57 -11.72 -9.94
C GLU A 169 16.39 -11.40 -8.68
N SER A 170 17.66 -11.03 -8.88
CA SER A 170 18.53 -10.59 -7.80
C SER A 170 18.22 -9.14 -7.44
N VAL A 171 17.97 -8.86 -6.15
CA VAL A 171 17.59 -7.53 -5.66
C VAL A 171 18.56 -7.07 -4.58
N VAL A 172 18.94 -5.79 -4.62
CA VAL A 172 19.70 -5.13 -3.55
C VAL A 172 18.75 -4.23 -2.77
N ILE A 173 18.69 -4.44 -1.47
CA ILE A 173 17.95 -3.60 -0.51
C ILE A 173 18.98 -2.69 0.14
N ASP A 174 19.00 -1.42 -0.26
CA ASP A 174 20.01 -0.44 0.13
C ASP A 174 19.55 0.53 1.24
N SER A 175 18.28 0.44 1.64
CA SER A 175 17.68 1.27 2.69
C SER A 175 16.77 0.47 3.62
N ASP A 176 16.39 1.08 4.73
CA ASP A 176 15.45 0.55 5.73
C ASP A 176 13.98 0.69 5.32
N LYS A 177 13.72 1.26 4.14
CA LYS A 177 12.37 1.40 3.56
C LYS A 177 11.81 0.05 3.09
N ILE A 178 10.52 0.06 2.77
CA ILE A 178 9.86 -1.11 2.16
C ILE A 178 10.21 -1.16 0.67
N HIS A 179 10.73 -2.29 0.23
CA HIS A 179 11.11 -2.58 -1.15
C HIS A 179 10.12 -3.59 -1.73
N LYS A 180 9.73 -3.37 -2.99
CA LYS A 180 8.89 -4.30 -3.74
C LYS A 180 9.81 -5.27 -4.48
N VAL A 181 9.75 -6.55 -4.11
CA VAL A 181 10.58 -7.61 -4.68
C VAL A 181 9.70 -8.51 -5.55
N PRO A 182 9.97 -8.64 -6.86
CA PRO A 182 9.19 -9.52 -7.74
C PRO A 182 9.46 -10.99 -7.42
N LEU A 183 8.40 -11.79 -7.39
CA LEU A 183 8.47 -13.23 -7.17
C LEU A 183 8.24 -14.00 -8.47
N ASP A 184 8.80 -15.20 -8.55
CA ASP A 184 8.58 -16.15 -9.63
C ASP A 184 7.26 -16.91 -9.42
N ALA A 185 6.19 -16.14 -9.24
CA ALA A 185 4.85 -16.63 -8.98
C ALA A 185 3.85 -15.66 -9.61
N PHE A 186 2.92 -16.19 -10.39
CA PHE A 186 1.94 -15.45 -11.16
C PHE A 186 0.56 -15.99 -10.84
N GLY A 187 -0.40 -15.09 -10.66
CA GLY A 187 -1.79 -15.50 -10.55
C GLY A 187 -2.36 -15.97 -11.90
N PRO A 188 -3.57 -16.55 -11.92
CA PRO A 188 -4.42 -16.83 -10.76
C PRO A 188 -3.85 -17.91 -9.84
N LEU A 189 -4.22 -17.85 -8.55
CA LEU A 189 -3.87 -18.87 -7.56
C LEU A 189 -4.63 -20.18 -7.77
N GLY A 190 -5.83 -20.01 -8.32
CA GLY A 190 -6.90 -20.96 -8.63
C GLY A 190 -7.51 -21.72 -7.47
N ASP A 191 -8.34 -22.70 -7.82
CA ASP A 191 -9.40 -23.27 -6.98
C ASP A 191 -10.32 -22.23 -6.30
N GLY A 192 -10.37 -21.00 -6.84
CA GLY A 192 -11.06 -19.86 -6.23
C GLY A 192 -10.47 -19.43 -4.88
N MET A 193 -9.22 -19.79 -4.61
CA MET A 193 -8.53 -19.54 -3.34
C MET A 193 -7.85 -18.16 -3.36
N SER A 194 -7.93 -17.45 -2.25
CA SER A 194 -7.02 -16.34 -1.95
C SER A 194 -5.81 -16.88 -1.18
N ALA A 195 -4.74 -16.10 -1.06
CA ALA A 195 -3.59 -16.49 -0.24
C ALA A 195 -2.99 -15.33 0.54
N PHE A 196 -2.48 -15.63 1.72
CA PHE A 196 -1.56 -14.75 2.41
C PHE A 196 -0.14 -14.98 1.88
N LEU A 197 0.56 -13.92 1.51
CA LEU A 197 1.98 -13.95 1.26
C LEU A 197 2.72 -13.63 2.56
N MET A 198 3.43 -14.62 3.10
CA MET A 198 4.08 -14.53 4.41
C MET A 198 5.58 -14.80 4.31
N GLY A 199 6.39 -14.10 5.12
CA GLY A 199 7.82 -14.37 5.22
C GLY A 199 8.12 -15.77 5.75
N ARG A 200 9.20 -16.36 5.23
CA ARG A 200 9.76 -17.60 5.79
C ARG A 200 10.61 -17.25 7.00
N SER A 201 10.51 -18.03 8.07
CA SER A 201 11.37 -17.86 9.26
C SER A 201 12.86 -17.90 8.91
N SER A 202 13.24 -18.75 7.95
CA SER A 202 14.61 -18.83 7.41
C SER A 202 15.10 -17.56 6.70
N ALA A 203 14.19 -16.73 6.19
CA ALA A 203 14.52 -15.42 5.62
C ALA A 203 14.56 -14.35 6.72
N THR A 204 13.61 -14.38 7.66
CA THR A 204 13.57 -13.45 8.80
C THR A 204 14.82 -13.52 9.66
N ILE A 205 15.37 -14.72 9.91
CA ILE A 205 16.62 -14.87 10.66
C ILE A 205 17.84 -14.30 9.92
N GLN A 206 17.76 -14.15 8.59
CA GLN A 206 18.79 -13.50 7.76
C GLN A 206 18.58 -11.98 7.64
N GLY A 207 17.66 -11.41 8.43
CA GLY A 207 17.34 -9.98 8.41
C GLY A 207 16.41 -9.57 7.26
N ILE A 208 15.73 -10.53 6.60
CA ILE A 208 14.74 -10.27 5.54
C ILE A 208 13.34 -10.29 6.15
N MET A 209 12.74 -9.13 6.33
CA MET A 209 11.37 -8.99 6.84
C MET A 209 10.41 -8.87 5.67
N VAL A 210 9.68 -9.94 5.38
CA VAL A 210 8.58 -9.91 4.40
C VAL A 210 7.30 -9.46 5.12
N HIS A 211 6.75 -8.33 4.71
CA HIS A 211 5.47 -7.84 5.22
C HIS A 211 4.32 -8.67 4.64
N LEU A 212 3.28 -8.87 5.44
CA LEU A 212 2.11 -9.67 5.05
C LEU A 212 1.44 -9.08 3.80
N GLY A 213 1.27 -9.90 2.77
CA GLY A 213 0.49 -9.56 1.58
C GLY A 213 -0.80 -10.37 1.50
N LEU A 214 -1.83 -9.80 0.88
CA LEU A 214 -3.04 -10.51 0.49
C LEU A 214 -3.09 -10.63 -1.03
N ILE A 215 -3.22 -11.86 -1.52
CA ILE A 215 -3.38 -12.18 -2.94
C ILE A 215 -4.80 -12.67 -3.13
N ASP A 216 -5.58 -11.92 -3.91
CA ASP A 216 -6.97 -12.26 -4.20
C ASP A 216 -7.05 -13.36 -5.26
N ALA A 217 -8.10 -14.18 -5.20
CA ALA A 217 -8.30 -15.33 -6.08
C ALA A 217 -8.36 -14.96 -7.57
N ASP A 218 -8.78 -13.74 -7.89
CA ASP A 218 -8.92 -13.21 -9.25
C ASP A 218 -7.73 -12.35 -9.69
N PHE A 219 -6.67 -12.26 -8.88
CA PHE A 219 -5.43 -11.60 -9.27
C PHE A 219 -4.70 -12.45 -10.32
N SER A 220 -4.36 -11.87 -11.48
CA SER A 220 -3.69 -12.59 -12.59
C SER A 220 -2.28 -12.11 -12.89
N GLY A 221 -1.77 -11.13 -12.13
CA GLY A 221 -0.45 -10.53 -12.34
C GLY A 221 0.69 -11.27 -11.66
N GLN A 222 1.90 -10.71 -11.79
CA GLN A 222 3.07 -11.16 -11.03
C GLN A 222 2.93 -10.80 -9.55
N ILE A 223 3.13 -11.79 -8.68
CA ILE A 223 3.12 -11.59 -7.24
C ILE A 223 4.42 -10.90 -6.82
N HIS A 224 4.31 -9.93 -5.93
CA HIS A 224 5.45 -9.22 -5.38
C HIS A 224 5.43 -9.27 -3.85
N ALA A 225 6.60 -9.46 -3.24
CA ALA A 225 6.80 -9.36 -1.80
C ALA A 225 7.16 -7.92 -1.41
N MET A 226 6.60 -7.45 -0.31
CA MET A 226 7.07 -6.24 0.37
C MET A 226 8.13 -6.65 1.37
N VAL A 227 9.35 -6.14 1.21
CA VAL A 227 10.52 -6.56 1.98
C VAL A 227 11.19 -5.35 2.63
N SER A 228 11.56 -5.47 3.89
CA SER A 228 12.46 -4.54 4.57
C SER A 228 13.60 -5.29 5.25
N THR A 229 14.67 -4.58 5.58
CA THR A 229 15.78 -5.11 6.36
C THR A 229 16.23 -4.06 7.38
N PRO A 230 16.54 -4.45 8.64
CA PRO A 230 16.99 -3.48 9.64
C PRO A 230 18.45 -3.06 9.45
N THR A 231 19.22 -3.77 8.62
CA THR A 231 20.66 -3.56 8.41
C THR A 231 21.01 -3.57 6.92
N PRO A 232 20.60 -2.55 6.15
CA PRO A 232 21.04 -2.40 4.77
C PRO A 232 22.55 -2.08 4.68
N PRO A 233 23.23 -2.40 3.56
CA PRO A 233 22.69 -3.03 2.36
C PRO A 233 22.61 -4.57 2.47
N LEU A 234 21.56 -5.15 1.87
CA LEU A 234 21.36 -6.60 1.79
C LEU A 234 21.09 -7.03 0.34
N THR A 235 21.81 -8.03 -0.15
CA THR A 235 21.58 -8.61 -1.49
C THR A 235 20.81 -9.92 -1.38
N ILE A 236 19.71 -10.03 -2.13
CA ILE A 236 18.89 -11.24 -2.25
C ILE A 236 19.10 -11.79 -3.67
N PRO A 237 19.80 -12.92 -3.85
CA PRO A 237 19.97 -13.52 -5.17
C PRO A 237 18.66 -13.98 -5.80
N LYS A 238 18.59 -14.04 -7.14
CA LYS A 238 17.51 -14.70 -7.88
C LYS A 238 17.30 -16.14 -7.39
N GLY A 239 16.04 -16.58 -7.33
CA GLY A 239 15.69 -17.95 -6.91
C GLY A 239 15.70 -18.16 -5.40
N THR A 240 15.89 -17.09 -4.61
CA THR A 240 15.89 -17.20 -3.15
C THR A 240 14.46 -17.34 -2.63
N ARG A 241 14.21 -18.40 -1.86
CA ARG A 241 12.93 -18.62 -1.19
C ARG A 241 12.81 -17.71 0.03
N ILE A 242 12.18 -16.54 -0.13
CA ILE A 242 12.02 -15.55 0.95
C ILE A 242 10.62 -15.56 1.59
N ALA A 243 9.61 -16.03 0.86
CA ALA A 243 8.22 -16.00 1.27
C ALA A 243 7.51 -17.32 0.94
N GLN A 244 6.30 -17.48 1.46
CA GLN A 244 5.40 -18.60 1.20
C GLN A 244 3.96 -18.09 1.01
N LEU A 245 3.20 -18.75 0.16
CA LEU A 245 1.77 -18.52 -0.03
C LEU A 245 0.99 -19.48 0.87
N VAL A 246 0.14 -18.95 1.75
CA VAL A 246 -0.75 -19.71 2.62
C VAL A 246 -2.18 -19.56 2.09
N PRO A 247 -2.72 -20.56 1.37
CA PRO A 247 -4.00 -20.45 0.69
C PRO A 247 -5.18 -20.58 1.67
N PHE A 248 -6.26 -19.86 1.41
CA PHE A 248 -7.52 -19.94 2.15
C PHE A 248 -8.72 -19.62 1.24
N LYS A 249 -9.92 -20.08 1.64
CA LYS A 249 -11.17 -19.74 0.95
C LYS A 249 -11.66 -18.36 1.40
N SER A 250 -11.82 -17.44 0.46
CA SER A 250 -12.45 -16.14 0.74
C SER A 250 -13.92 -16.32 1.11
N SER A 251 -14.38 -15.58 2.13
CA SER A 251 -15.75 -15.62 2.65
C SER A 251 -16.54 -14.33 2.36
N VAL A 252 -16.04 -13.49 1.46
CA VAL A 252 -16.67 -12.21 1.10
C VAL A 252 -17.66 -12.42 -0.05
N SER A 253 -18.89 -11.92 0.10
CA SER A 253 -19.91 -11.94 -0.96
C SER A 253 -19.48 -11.08 -2.14
N ARG A 254 -19.53 -11.63 -3.36
CA ARG A 254 -19.30 -10.88 -4.59
C ARG A 254 -20.30 -9.73 -4.70
N THR A 255 -19.82 -8.49 -4.72
CA THR A 255 -20.71 -7.33 -4.88
C THR A 255 -20.94 -6.92 -6.33
N GLU A 256 -20.03 -7.20 -7.27
CA GLU A 256 -20.21 -6.98 -8.72
C GLU A 256 -19.25 -7.88 -9.53
N ASP A 257 -19.55 -8.17 -10.81
CA ASP A 257 -18.66 -8.88 -11.76
C ASP A 257 -17.50 -7.97 -12.26
N ARG A 258 -16.72 -7.42 -11.35
CA ARG A 258 -15.46 -6.73 -11.68
C ARG A 258 -14.28 -7.65 -11.43
N TRP A 259 -13.53 -7.93 -12.49
CA TRP A 259 -12.28 -8.66 -12.44
C TRP A 259 -11.15 -7.73 -12.02
N ARG A 260 -10.34 -8.13 -11.02
CA ARG A 260 -9.18 -7.35 -10.59
C ARG A 260 -8.10 -7.20 -11.68
N GLY A 261 -7.85 -8.25 -12.46
CA GLY A 261 -6.79 -8.27 -13.48
C GLY A 261 -5.37 -8.34 -12.87
N ASP A 262 -4.40 -7.70 -13.52
CA ASP A 262 -2.98 -7.68 -13.12
C ASP A 262 -2.61 -6.51 -12.18
N GLY A 263 -3.59 -5.71 -11.76
CA GLY A 263 -3.46 -4.63 -10.79
C GLY A 263 -3.16 -5.12 -9.37
N GLY A 264 -1.88 -5.32 -9.05
CA GLY A 264 -1.43 -5.72 -7.71
C GLY A 264 -1.66 -4.64 -6.64
N PHE A 265 -1.54 -5.01 -5.36
CA PHE A 265 -1.57 -4.08 -4.20
C PHE A 265 -2.89 -3.32 -3.94
N GLY A 266 -4.01 -3.81 -4.44
CA GLY A 266 -5.34 -3.30 -4.07
C GLY A 266 -5.83 -2.13 -4.93
N SER A 267 -5.30 -1.95 -6.13
CA SER A 267 -5.64 -0.85 -7.04
C SER A 267 -6.97 -1.07 -7.78
N THR A 268 -8.09 -1.16 -7.07
CA THR A 268 -9.39 -0.81 -7.65
C THR A 268 -9.67 0.65 -7.34
N GLY A 269 -9.07 1.56 -8.11
CA GLY A 269 -9.25 3.02 -7.99
C GLY A 269 -7.95 3.82 -7.96
N PRO A 270 -8.04 5.16 -8.09
CA PRO A 270 -6.89 6.05 -8.01
C PRO A 270 -6.19 5.91 -6.63
N PRO A 271 -4.85 5.94 -6.58
CA PRO A 271 -4.11 5.76 -5.33
C PRO A 271 -4.52 6.80 -4.28
N GLN A 272 -5.11 6.32 -3.17
CA GLN A 272 -5.58 7.17 -2.07
C GLN A 272 -4.46 7.52 -1.08
N VAL A 273 -3.35 6.77 -1.09
CA VAL A 273 -2.16 7.02 -0.26
C VAL A 273 -1.06 7.58 -1.15
N ARG A 274 -0.59 8.79 -0.83
CA ARG A 274 0.53 9.44 -1.51
C ARG A 274 1.80 9.27 -0.67
N TRP A 275 2.91 8.96 -1.32
CA TRP A 275 4.21 8.88 -0.65
C TRP A 275 4.60 10.26 -0.12
N THR A 276 4.81 10.35 1.19
CA THR A 276 5.43 11.52 1.82
C THR A 276 6.90 11.20 2.05
N ALA A 277 7.79 11.83 1.29
CA ALA A 277 9.22 11.77 1.58
C ALA A 277 9.54 12.88 2.59
N VAL A 278 10.19 12.53 3.71
CA VAL A 278 10.77 13.54 4.61
C VAL A 278 11.82 14.30 3.82
N LEU A 279 11.66 15.63 3.72
CA LEU A 279 12.67 16.52 3.17
C LEU A 279 13.88 16.51 4.11
N THR A 280 14.87 15.66 3.82
CA THR A 280 16.16 15.65 4.50
C THR A 280 16.97 16.89 4.14
N LYS A 281 18.12 17.12 4.81
CA LYS A 281 19.08 18.18 4.39
C LYS A 281 19.54 18.00 2.93
N ASP A 282 19.48 16.76 2.42
CA ASP A 282 19.66 16.46 1.01
C ASP A 282 18.42 16.91 0.24
N ARG A 283 18.63 17.88 -0.64
CA ARG A 283 17.57 18.48 -1.45
C ARG A 283 16.97 17.39 -2.37
N PRO A 284 15.65 17.21 -2.43
CA PRO A 284 15.04 16.06 -3.11
C PRO A 284 15.20 16.16 -4.64
N GLU A 285 16.11 15.37 -5.21
CA GLU A 285 16.34 15.33 -6.65
C GLU A 285 15.71 14.11 -7.32
N THR A 286 15.06 14.33 -8.46
CA THR A 286 14.46 13.27 -9.29
C THR A 286 15.10 13.24 -10.67
N LEU A 287 15.44 12.03 -11.13
CA LEU A 287 15.87 11.77 -12.50
C LEU A 287 14.62 11.56 -13.36
N CYS A 288 14.42 12.42 -14.36
CA CYS A 288 13.27 12.36 -15.26
C CYS A 288 13.72 12.08 -16.69
N SER A 289 12.89 11.33 -17.41
CA SER A 289 12.97 11.27 -18.85
C SER A 289 12.31 12.52 -19.44
N VAL A 290 12.97 13.15 -20.41
CA VAL A 290 12.54 14.37 -21.06
C VAL A 290 12.53 14.10 -22.56
N SER A 291 11.36 14.12 -23.18
CA SER A 291 11.20 13.80 -24.59
C SER A 291 10.51 14.91 -25.38
N MET A 292 10.88 15.02 -26.64
CA MET A 292 10.29 15.97 -27.57
C MET A 292 10.01 15.28 -28.90
N VAL A 293 8.75 15.37 -29.33
CA VAL A 293 8.28 14.72 -30.55
C VAL A 293 8.99 15.33 -31.77
N GLY A 294 9.54 14.46 -32.63
CA GLY A 294 10.22 14.88 -33.86
C GLY A 294 11.62 15.48 -33.64
N ALA A 295 12.18 15.36 -32.43
CA ALA A 295 13.50 15.86 -32.09
C ALA A 295 14.59 14.80 -32.17
N THR A 296 15.84 15.24 -32.31
CA THR A 296 17.03 14.39 -32.24
C THR A 296 18.03 14.99 -31.23
N PRO A 297 18.33 14.33 -30.11
CA PRO A 297 17.72 13.07 -29.64
C PRO A 297 16.21 13.26 -29.33
N SER A 298 15.44 12.18 -29.44
CA SER A 298 14.00 12.18 -29.12
C SER A 298 13.74 12.21 -27.61
N GLU A 299 14.72 11.78 -26.82
CA GLU A 299 14.64 11.65 -25.38
C GLU A 299 16.02 11.89 -24.74
N ILE A 300 16.04 12.58 -23.60
CA ILE A 300 17.19 12.80 -22.74
C ILE A 300 16.81 12.54 -21.29
N HIS A 301 17.81 12.32 -20.43
CA HIS A 301 17.58 12.09 -19.01
C HIS A 301 18.18 13.24 -18.20
N LEU A 302 17.36 13.94 -17.43
CA LEU A 302 17.78 15.08 -16.62
C LEU A 302 17.50 14.83 -15.15
N ARG A 303 18.50 15.09 -14.31
CA ARG A 303 18.33 15.13 -12.85
C ARG A 303 18.01 16.56 -12.45
N GLY A 304 16.98 16.74 -11.64
CA GLY A 304 16.55 18.07 -11.17
C GLY A 304 15.98 18.03 -9.76
N LEU A 305 16.05 19.18 -9.10
CA LEU A 305 15.52 19.40 -7.77
C LEU A 305 14.00 19.58 -7.82
N LEU A 306 13.26 18.92 -6.92
CA LEU A 306 11.85 19.22 -6.69
C LEU A 306 11.72 20.54 -5.92
N ASP A 307 11.26 21.59 -6.59
CA ASP A 307 11.23 22.95 -6.04
C ASP A 307 9.82 23.55 -6.10
N THR A 308 9.12 23.58 -4.96
CA THR A 308 7.80 24.25 -4.87
C THR A 308 7.89 25.77 -4.84
N GLY A 309 9.07 26.34 -4.57
CA GLY A 309 9.31 27.78 -4.67
C GLY A 309 9.36 28.25 -6.13
N ALA A 310 9.69 27.36 -7.06
CA ALA A 310 9.67 27.64 -8.49
C ALA A 310 8.26 27.45 -9.07
N ASP A 311 7.67 28.54 -9.59
CA ASP A 311 6.37 28.51 -10.25
C ASP A 311 6.38 27.70 -11.55
N VAL A 312 7.53 27.68 -12.22
CA VAL A 312 7.77 27.04 -13.51
C VAL A 312 9.04 26.19 -13.46
N SER A 313 9.11 25.15 -14.27
CA SER A 313 10.30 24.32 -14.39
C SER A 313 11.38 25.03 -15.21
N ILE A 314 12.61 24.97 -14.69
CA ILE A 314 13.77 25.65 -15.27
C ILE A 314 14.87 24.62 -15.51
N LEU A 315 15.31 24.49 -16.76
CA LEU A 315 16.33 23.55 -17.18
C LEU A 315 17.65 24.27 -17.44
N SER A 316 18.74 23.58 -17.15
CA SER A 316 20.09 24.06 -17.40
C SER A 316 20.35 24.12 -18.90
N LEU A 317 20.75 25.28 -19.38
CA LEU A 317 21.14 25.49 -20.78
C LEU A 317 22.29 24.56 -21.21
N ALA A 318 23.19 24.20 -20.29
CA ALA A 318 24.29 23.28 -20.58
C ALA A 318 23.82 21.82 -20.80
N ALA A 319 22.67 21.45 -20.24
CA ALA A 319 22.08 20.12 -20.39
C ALA A 319 21.03 20.04 -21.52
N TRP A 320 20.68 21.19 -22.11
CA TRP A 320 19.67 21.28 -23.17
C TRP A 320 20.27 20.87 -24.54
N PRO A 321 19.63 19.98 -25.31
CA PRO A 321 20.15 19.59 -26.61
C PRO A 321 20.18 20.78 -27.59
N PRO A 322 21.30 21.05 -28.28
CA PRO A 322 21.40 22.18 -29.20
C PRO A 322 20.40 22.13 -30.37
N GLN A 323 19.94 20.93 -30.73
CA GLN A 323 18.97 20.71 -31.81
C GLN A 323 17.54 21.01 -31.37
N TRP A 324 17.31 21.14 -30.07
CA TRP A 324 15.99 21.41 -29.53
C TRP A 324 15.74 22.93 -29.58
N PRO A 325 14.75 23.40 -30.38
CA PRO A 325 14.63 24.81 -30.70
C PRO A 325 14.20 25.63 -29.48
N LEU A 326 14.90 26.76 -29.29
CA LEU A 326 14.66 27.73 -28.22
C LEU A 326 14.24 29.08 -28.80
N THR A 327 13.41 29.81 -28.05
CA THR A 327 13.09 31.22 -28.31
C THR A 327 13.43 32.04 -27.08
N LEU A 328 13.89 33.28 -27.29
CA LEU A 328 14.15 34.20 -26.20
C LEU A 328 12.88 34.44 -25.37
N ALA A 329 12.95 34.23 -24.06
CA ALA A 329 11.84 34.47 -23.15
C ALA A 329 11.53 35.97 -23.12
N LYS A 330 10.25 36.33 -23.24
CA LYS A 330 9.78 37.73 -23.11
C LYS A 330 9.74 38.19 -21.66
N THR A 331 9.60 37.24 -20.74
CA THR A 331 9.56 37.44 -19.28
C THR A 331 10.87 37.00 -18.67
N SER A 332 11.44 37.85 -17.81
CA SER A 332 12.58 37.48 -16.98
C SER A 332 12.12 36.60 -15.81
N ILE A 333 12.92 35.60 -15.46
CA ILE A 333 12.69 34.80 -14.26
C ILE A 333 13.28 35.55 -13.06
N SER A 334 12.44 35.89 -12.09
CA SER A 334 12.85 36.45 -10.80
C SER A 334 13.31 35.34 -9.84
N GLY A 335 14.25 35.65 -8.93
CA GLY A 335 14.70 34.71 -7.89
C GLY A 335 15.99 33.91 -8.19
N LEU A 336 16.56 34.00 -9.39
CA LEU A 336 17.80 33.30 -9.79
C LEU A 336 19.11 34.05 -9.45
N GLY A 337 19.08 35.05 -8.56
CA GLY A 337 20.28 35.77 -8.12
C GLY A 337 20.93 36.70 -9.18
N GLY A 338 20.14 37.24 -10.11
CA GLY A 338 20.60 38.23 -11.11
C GLY A 338 19.77 38.21 -12.40
N THR A 339 20.08 39.09 -13.36
CA THR A 339 19.49 39.07 -14.71
C THR A 339 20.26 38.10 -15.60
N LYS A 340 19.81 36.85 -15.65
CA LYS A 340 20.30 35.86 -16.63
C LYS A 340 19.39 35.82 -17.84
N GLN A 341 19.99 35.62 -19.02
CA GLN A 341 19.22 35.44 -20.25
C GLN A 341 18.45 34.14 -20.18
N CYS A 342 17.15 34.19 -20.46
CA CYS A 342 16.26 33.05 -20.38
C CYS A 342 15.67 32.75 -21.75
N TYR A 343 15.55 31.46 -22.04
CA TYR A 343 14.91 30.93 -23.23
C TYR A 343 13.69 30.11 -22.82
N VAL A 344 12.80 29.85 -23.77
CA VAL A 344 11.69 28.89 -23.63
C VAL A 344 11.77 27.95 -24.82
N SER A 345 11.49 26.66 -24.58
CA SER A 345 11.34 25.69 -25.66
C SER A 345 10.29 26.17 -26.67
N GLN A 346 10.55 26.02 -27.98
CA GLN A 346 9.53 26.33 -29.00
C GLN A 346 8.43 25.27 -29.04
N ASN A 347 8.80 24.02 -28.76
CA ASN A 347 7.89 22.88 -28.78
C ASN A 347 7.59 22.40 -27.35
N PRO A 348 6.41 21.82 -27.12
CA PRO A 348 6.11 21.19 -25.84
C PRO A 348 7.05 20.01 -25.60
N VAL A 349 7.43 19.85 -24.34
CA VAL A 349 8.33 18.80 -23.86
C VAL A 349 7.56 17.94 -22.88
N ALA A 350 7.62 16.62 -23.08
CA ALA A 350 7.07 15.64 -22.14
C ALA A 350 8.14 15.28 -21.11
N ILE A 351 7.81 15.44 -19.83
CA ILE A 351 8.68 15.13 -18.70
C ILE A 351 8.02 14.01 -17.91
N THR A 352 8.64 12.84 -17.92
CA THR A 352 8.16 11.62 -17.28
C THR A 352 9.01 11.30 -16.06
N ASN A 353 8.38 11.15 -14.89
CA ASN A 353 9.06 10.74 -13.67
C ASN A 353 9.29 9.21 -13.63
N PRO A 354 10.09 8.68 -12.69
CA PRO A 354 10.33 7.24 -12.55
C PRO A 354 9.07 6.41 -12.27
N GLU A 355 7.99 7.06 -11.83
CA GLU A 355 6.70 6.43 -11.52
C GLU A 355 5.78 6.36 -12.77
N GLY A 356 6.24 6.85 -13.92
CA GLY A 356 5.50 6.84 -15.19
C GLY A 356 4.53 8.01 -15.38
N GLN A 357 4.46 8.94 -14.43
CA GLN A 357 3.62 10.14 -14.54
C GLN A 357 4.30 11.16 -15.47
N THR A 358 3.51 11.76 -16.37
CA THR A 358 4.04 12.64 -17.42
C THR A 358 3.40 14.02 -17.36
N ALA A 359 4.23 15.06 -17.44
CA ALA A 359 3.82 16.45 -17.59
C ALA A 359 4.25 16.96 -18.97
N ILE A 360 3.36 17.67 -19.68
CA ILE A 360 3.69 18.30 -20.97
C ILE A 360 3.75 19.80 -20.75
N ILE A 361 4.94 20.39 -20.89
CA ILE A 361 5.18 21.81 -20.59
C ILE A 361 6.07 22.49 -21.65
N TRP A 362 6.12 23.81 -21.59
CA TRP A 362 7.12 24.62 -22.29
C TRP A 362 8.17 25.09 -21.29
N PRO A 363 9.23 24.29 -21.04
CA PRO A 363 10.18 24.59 -19.98
C PRO A 363 10.97 25.86 -20.31
N HIS A 364 11.34 26.58 -19.26
CA HIS A 364 12.33 27.64 -19.38
C HIS A 364 13.72 27.04 -19.36
N VAL A 365 14.63 27.61 -20.13
CA VAL A 365 16.02 27.15 -20.25
C VAL A 365 16.95 28.32 -20.02
N THR A 366 17.85 28.21 -19.04
CA THR A 366 18.78 29.28 -18.68
C THR A 366 20.04 28.74 -18.01
N GLU A 367 21.05 29.57 -17.82
CA GLU A 367 22.34 29.20 -17.22
C GLU A 367 22.21 29.00 -15.71
N ILE A 368 21.74 27.83 -15.30
CA ILE A 368 21.64 27.42 -13.89
C ILE A 368 22.51 26.19 -13.60
N PRO A 369 23.05 26.08 -12.38
CA PRO A 369 23.93 24.96 -12.01
C PRO A 369 23.20 23.63 -11.91
N GLN A 370 21.87 23.64 -11.75
CA GLN A 370 21.04 22.46 -11.54
C GLN A 370 19.63 22.69 -12.09
N ASN A 371 19.01 21.67 -12.68
CA ASN A 371 17.62 21.73 -13.15
C ASN A 371 16.64 21.82 -11.97
N LEU A 372 15.52 22.52 -12.17
CA LEU A 372 14.44 22.69 -11.20
C LEU A 372 13.14 22.17 -11.79
N TRP A 373 12.51 21.23 -11.10
CA TRP A 373 11.15 20.76 -11.35
C TRP A 373 10.19 21.62 -10.54
N GLY A 374 9.61 22.61 -11.21
CA GLY A 374 8.70 23.59 -10.62
C GLY A 374 7.27 23.08 -10.50
N ARG A 375 6.38 23.94 -9.99
CA ARG A 375 4.98 23.58 -9.72
C ARG A 375 4.19 23.18 -10.97
N ASP A 376 4.53 23.68 -12.15
CA ASP A 376 3.95 23.27 -13.43
C ASP A 376 4.08 21.77 -13.70
N VAL A 377 5.22 21.17 -13.36
CA VAL A 377 5.48 19.74 -13.48
C VAL A 377 4.97 18.99 -12.26
N LEU A 378 5.25 19.48 -11.04
CA LEU A 378 4.85 18.81 -9.81
C LEU A 378 3.32 18.67 -9.68
N ALA A 379 2.56 19.67 -10.11
CA ALA A 379 1.10 19.64 -10.08
C ALA A 379 0.53 18.57 -11.03
N ALA A 380 1.12 18.41 -12.23
CA ALA A 380 0.73 17.39 -13.18
C ALA A 380 1.02 15.97 -12.66
N TRP A 381 2.08 15.80 -11.88
CA TRP A 381 2.39 14.54 -11.18
C TRP A 381 1.55 14.33 -9.90
N GLY A 382 0.73 15.30 -9.49
CA GLY A 382 -0.02 15.22 -8.24
C GLY A 382 0.86 15.29 -6.98
N VAL A 383 2.10 15.77 -7.10
CA VAL A 383 3.05 15.95 -6.01
C VAL A 383 2.69 17.22 -5.23
N ARG A 384 2.64 17.11 -3.90
CA ARG A 384 2.51 18.25 -2.98
C ARG A 384 3.68 18.20 -2.00
N LEU A 385 4.51 19.25 -1.95
CA LEU A 385 5.49 19.41 -0.87
C LEU A 385 4.80 20.20 0.25
N GLY A 386 4.69 19.58 1.43
CA GLY A 386 4.24 20.23 2.66
C GLY A 386 5.39 20.29 3.65
N THR A 387 5.38 21.31 4.49
CA THR A 387 6.14 21.31 5.74
C THR A 387 5.23 20.72 6.82
N ASP A 388 5.69 19.70 7.53
CA ASP A 388 4.99 19.24 8.73
C ASP A 388 4.89 20.41 9.71
N PHE A 389 3.66 20.73 10.15
CA PHE A 389 3.38 21.69 11.23
C PHE A 389 2.89 20.95 12.46
#